data_AF-A0A4V0I6C5-F1
#
_entry.id   AF-A0A4V0I6C5-F1
#
_cell.length_a   1.000
_cell.length_b   1.000
_cell.length_c   1.000
_cell.angle_alpha   90.00
_cell.angle_beta   90.00
_cell.angle_gamma   90.00
#
_symmetry.space_group_name_H-M   'P 1'
#
loop_
_entity.id
_entity.type
_entity.pdbx_description
1 polymer ?
#
loop_
_entity_poly.entity_id
_entity_poly.type
_entity_poly.pdbx_seq_one_letter_code
_entity_poly.pdbx_strand_id
1 'polypeptide(L)'
;MRSPILNTPSASALSPTDLDWLLPYLMVWAAITIPAVVAGWLGVFPKAGQPRWAALIPVYNIYVLTVRVARLSPLWFVLIMLPPANLIAAILVNVEVAKRFGKTEAFGVGMSVFGFVLYPLIGFGRYGYDGERRPLW
;
A
#
# COMPACT_ATOMS: atom_id res chain seq x y z
N MET A 1 5.80 -60.17 -19.20
CA MET A 1 5.15 -59.06 -18.45
C MET A 1 6.10 -57.87 -18.43
N ARG A 2 5.89 -56.84 -19.26
CA ARG A 2 6.55 -55.53 -19.10
C ARG A 2 5.59 -54.67 -18.28
N SER A 3 6.01 -54.23 -17.10
CA SER A 3 5.28 -53.21 -16.36
C SER A 3 5.23 -51.94 -17.21
N PRO A 4 4.05 -51.30 -17.37
CA PRO A 4 3.96 -50.00 -18.02
C PRO A 4 4.66 -48.98 -17.11
N ILE A 5 5.76 -48.42 -17.60
CA ILE A 5 6.41 -47.26 -17.00
C ILE A 5 5.39 -46.13 -17.06
N LEU A 6 4.78 -45.81 -15.92
CA LEU A 6 4.02 -44.58 -15.76
C LEU A 6 5.00 -43.44 -15.99
N ASN A 7 4.96 -42.83 -17.17
CA ASN A 7 5.53 -41.50 -17.37
C ASN A 7 4.72 -40.56 -16.49
N THR A 8 5.08 -40.48 -15.21
CA THR A 8 4.66 -39.38 -14.36
C THR A 8 5.27 -38.14 -15.01
N PRO A 9 4.47 -37.17 -15.51
CA PRO A 9 5.04 -35.92 -15.99
C PRO A 9 5.81 -35.33 -14.82
N SER A 10 7.14 -35.32 -14.92
CA SER A 10 7.99 -34.62 -13.95
C SER A 10 7.49 -33.20 -13.93
N ALA A 11 6.93 -32.77 -12.78
CA ALA A 11 6.40 -31.42 -12.60
C ALA A 11 7.43 -30.44 -13.18
N SER A 12 7.05 -29.80 -14.29
CA SER A 12 7.93 -28.93 -15.05
C SER A 12 8.38 -27.80 -14.14
N ALA A 13 9.62 -27.86 -13.66
CA ALA A 13 10.24 -26.76 -12.95
C ALA A 13 10.15 -25.53 -13.87
N LEU A 14 9.57 -24.44 -13.38
CA LEU A 14 9.48 -23.17 -14.11
C LEU A 14 10.88 -22.81 -14.62
N SER A 15 11.07 -22.86 -15.93
CA SER A 15 12.30 -22.45 -16.58
C SER A 15 12.37 -20.92 -16.62
N PRO A 16 13.56 -20.29 -16.62
CA PRO A 16 13.68 -18.84 -16.67
C PRO A 16 12.90 -18.19 -17.83
N THR A 17 12.81 -18.88 -18.97
CA THR A 17 12.06 -18.45 -20.16
C THR A 17 10.54 -18.47 -19.99
N ASP A 18 10.02 -19.24 -19.02
CA ASP A 18 8.58 -19.30 -18.73
C ASP A 18 8.05 -18.01 -18.06
N LEU A 19 8.94 -17.11 -17.62
CA LEU A 19 8.62 -15.85 -16.95
C LEU A 19 8.82 -14.61 -17.85
N ASP A 20 9.36 -14.77 -19.06
CA ASP A 20 9.74 -13.64 -19.94
C ASP A 20 8.57 -12.76 -20.35
N TRP A 21 7.36 -13.33 -20.43
CA TRP A 21 6.13 -12.60 -20.73
C TRP A 21 5.57 -11.84 -19.52
N LEU A 22 5.90 -12.27 -18.29
CA LEU A 22 5.49 -11.61 -17.06
C LEU A 22 6.31 -10.35 -16.79
N LEU A 23 7.61 -10.39 -17.09
CA LEU A 23 8.51 -9.27 -16.84
C LEU A 23 8.04 -7.93 -17.45
N PRO A 24 7.76 -7.81 -18.76
CA PRO A 24 7.29 -6.55 -19.34
C PRO A 24 5.93 -6.12 -18.80
N TYR A 25 5.02 -7.07 -18.54
CA TYR A 25 3.71 -6.80 -17.93
C TYR A 25 3.86 -6.21 -16.51
N LEU A 26 4.68 -6.83 -15.67
CA LEU A 26 4.98 -6.37 -14.31
C LEU A 26 5.68 -5.00 -14.32
N MET A 27 6.57 -4.75 -15.27
CA MET A 27 7.23 -3.44 -15.44
C MET A 27 6.23 -2.34 -15.79
N VAL A 28 5.33 -2.55 -16.76
CA VAL A 28 4.29 -1.58 -17.13
C VAL A 28 3.36 -1.33 -15.94
N TRP A 29 2.96 -2.39 -15.24
CA TRP A 29 2.11 -2.28 -14.06
C TRP A 29 2.77 -1.49 -12.93
N ALA A 30 4.05 -1.76 -12.64
CA ALA A 30 4.83 -1.02 -11.65
C ALA A 30 5.03 0.45 -12.05
N ALA A 31 5.30 0.71 -13.33
CA ALA A 31 5.50 2.05 -13.88
C ALA A 31 4.24 2.93 -13.78
N ILE A 32 3.04 2.34 -13.73
CA ILE A 32 1.78 3.08 -13.54
C ILE A 32 1.46 3.23 -12.05
N THR A 33 1.57 2.14 -11.29
CA THR A 33 1.11 2.12 -9.89
C THR A 33 2.03 2.87 -8.93
N ILE A 34 3.35 2.72 -9.06
CA ILE A 34 4.31 3.35 -8.15
C ILE A 34 4.22 4.88 -8.23
N PRO A 35 4.27 5.52 -9.41
CA PRO A 35 4.13 6.98 -9.48
C PRO A 35 2.79 7.48 -8.98
N ALA A 36 1.70 6.72 -9.22
CA ALA A 36 0.37 7.10 -8.74
C ALA A 36 0.29 7.10 -7.19
N VAL A 37 0.83 6.06 -6.53
CA VAL A 37 0.92 6.01 -5.07
C VAL A 37 1.77 7.16 -4.53
N VAL A 38 2.96 7.36 -5.11
CA VAL A 38 3.89 8.43 -4.71
C VAL A 38 3.25 9.80 -4.89
N ALA A 39 2.58 10.06 -6.03
CA ALA A 39 1.84 11.29 -6.27
C ALA A 39 0.75 11.50 -5.23
N GLY A 40 0.03 10.44 -4.85
CA GLY A 40 -0.96 10.48 -3.80
C GLY A 40 -0.40 10.93 -2.46
N TRP A 41 0.72 10.34 -2.03
CA TRP A 41 1.40 10.73 -0.80
C TRP A 41 1.99 12.15 -0.87
N LEU A 42 2.50 12.57 -2.03
CA LEU A 42 2.95 13.94 -2.27
C LEU A 42 1.82 14.98 -2.08
N GLY A 43 0.57 14.61 -2.32
CA GLY A 43 -0.61 15.45 -2.07
C GLY A 43 -1.11 15.38 -0.62
N VAL A 44 -1.08 14.18 -0.01
CA VAL A 44 -1.56 13.96 1.37
C VAL A 44 -0.65 14.58 2.42
N PHE A 45 0.67 14.45 2.28
CA PHE A 45 1.63 14.86 3.32
C PHE A 45 1.57 16.37 3.64
N PRO A 46 1.52 17.29 2.66
CA PRO A 46 1.38 18.73 2.95
C PRO A 46 0.12 19.07 3.74
N LYS A 47 -0.99 18.39 3.46
CA LYS A 47 -2.26 18.63 4.17
C LYS A 47 -2.18 18.25 5.64
N ALA A 48 -1.31 17.30 5.98
CA ALA A 48 -1.00 16.91 7.36
C ALA A 48 0.19 17.68 7.95
N GLY A 49 0.68 18.74 7.30
CA GLY A 49 1.84 19.51 7.73
C GLY A 49 3.17 18.76 7.64
N GLN A 50 3.24 17.71 6.81
CA GLN A 50 4.44 16.90 6.59
C GLN A 50 5.14 17.28 5.28
N PRO A 51 6.47 17.12 5.20
CA PRO A 51 7.22 17.46 3.99
C PRO A 51 6.89 16.52 2.83
N ARG A 52 6.77 17.08 1.62
CA ARG A 52 6.46 16.33 0.39
C ARG A 52 7.49 15.24 0.09
N TRP A 53 8.78 15.56 0.25
CA TRP A 53 9.87 14.64 -0.08
C TRP A 53 9.81 13.34 0.72
N ALA A 54 9.15 13.34 1.90
CA ALA A 54 8.99 12.14 2.70
C ALA A 54 8.27 11.03 1.93
N ALA A 55 7.45 11.35 0.91
CA ALA A 55 6.76 10.37 0.08
C ALA A 55 7.72 9.54 -0.78
N LEU A 56 8.89 10.08 -1.12
CA LEU A 56 9.87 9.48 -2.02
C LEU A 56 10.78 8.46 -1.34
N ILE A 57 11.01 8.61 -0.03
CA ILE A 57 11.93 7.74 0.70
C ILE A 57 11.18 6.47 1.13
N PRO A 58 11.56 5.28 0.63
CA PRO A 58 10.97 4.02 1.05
C PRO A 58 11.11 3.83 2.56
N VAL A 59 10.15 3.14 3.18
CA VAL A 59 10.06 2.92 4.64
C VAL A 59 9.72 4.19 5.43
N TYR A 60 10.43 5.30 5.20
CA TYR A 60 10.15 6.57 5.87
C TYR A 60 8.76 7.13 5.51
N ASN A 61 8.34 6.98 4.24
CA ASN A 61 6.97 7.30 3.82
C ASN A 61 5.89 6.57 4.63
N ILE A 62 6.08 5.27 4.92
CA ILE A 62 5.15 4.47 5.74
C ILE A 62 5.15 4.98 7.18
N TYR A 63 6.33 5.30 7.74
CA TYR A 63 6.43 5.87 9.08
C TYR A 63 5.70 7.21 9.18
N VAL A 64 5.92 8.14 8.23
CA VAL A 64 5.25 9.44 8.19
C VAL A 64 3.75 9.26 8.01
N LEU A 65 3.32 8.39 7.10
CA LEU A 65 1.91 8.08 6.90
C LEU A 65 1.25 7.55 8.18
N THR A 66 1.91 6.65 8.90
CA THR A 66 1.35 6.02 10.11
C THR A 66 1.38 6.96 11.31
N VAL A 67 2.54 7.52 11.63
CA VAL A 67 2.74 8.26 12.88
C VAL A 67 2.34 9.73 12.75
N ARG A 68 2.57 10.34 11.59
CA ARG A 68 2.34 11.78 11.40
C ARG A 68 1.00 12.08 10.75
N VAL A 69 0.62 11.33 9.71
CA VAL A 69 -0.65 11.54 9.00
C VAL A 69 -1.79 10.86 9.74
N ALA A 70 -1.69 9.55 10.01
CA ALA A 70 -2.70 8.79 10.74
C ALA A 70 -2.65 9.03 12.25
N ARG A 71 -1.62 9.72 12.78
CA ARG A 71 -1.46 10.03 14.22
C ARG A 71 -1.54 8.81 15.13
N LEU A 72 -1.13 7.65 14.61
CA LEU A 72 -1.08 6.40 15.37
C LEU A 72 0.25 6.24 16.11
N SER A 73 0.25 5.43 17.16
CA SER A 73 1.49 5.07 17.88
C SER A 73 2.51 4.46 16.91
N PRO A 74 3.83 4.74 17.07
CA PRO A 74 4.90 4.09 16.30
C PRO A 74 4.86 2.56 16.31
N LEU A 75 4.18 1.94 17.28
CA LEU A 75 3.93 0.51 17.29
C LEU A 75 3.20 0.01 16.04
N TRP A 76 2.28 0.81 15.47
CA TRP A 76 1.58 0.45 14.23
C TRP A 76 2.52 0.36 13.03
N PHE A 77 3.56 1.19 12.98
CA PHE A 77 4.60 1.10 11.96
C PHE A 77 5.39 -0.21 12.08
N VAL A 78 5.70 -0.63 13.31
CA VAL A 78 6.35 -1.93 13.58
C VAL A 78 5.46 -3.10 13.19
N LEU A 79 4.14 -3.02 13.46
CA LEU A 79 3.17 -4.05 13.07
C LEU A 79 3.06 -4.22 11.55
N ILE A 80 3.16 -3.14 10.78
CA ILE A 80 3.20 -3.20 9.30
C ILE A 80 4.45 -3.94 8.82
N MET A 81 5.58 -3.86 9.53
CA MET A 81 6.78 -4.59 9.16
C MET A 81 6.70 -6.10 9.49
N LEU A 82 5.72 -6.53 10.30
CA LEU A 82 5.59 -7.91 10.75
C LEU A 82 4.54 -8.66 9.90
N PRO A 83 4.93 -9.65 9.06
CA PRO A 83 4.04 -10.30 8.08
C PRO A 83 2.67 -10.78 8.58
N PRO A 84 2.54 -11.44 9.76
CA PRO A 84 1.23 -11.90 10.24
C PRO A 84 0.25 -10.75 10.55
N ALA A 85 0.75 -9.58 10.95
CA ALA A 85 -0.07 -8.42 11.28
C ALA A 85 -0.11 -7.36 10.17
N ASN A 86 0.80 -7.45 9.19
CA ASN A 86 1.03 -6.41 8.19
C ASN A 86 -0.26 -5.99 7.46
N LEU A 87 -1.02 -6.96 6.93
CA LEU A 87 -2.22 -6.67 6.16
C LEU A 87 -3.29 -5.95 7.00
N ILE A 88 -3.55 -6.44 8.22
CA ILE A 88 -4.54 -5.86 9.13
C ILE A 88 -4.08 -4.46 9.57
N ALA A 89 -2.81 -4.32 9.96
CA ALA A 89 -2.24 -3.05 10.38
C ALA A 89 -2.30 -2.01 9.25
N ALA A 90 -1.91 -2.38 8.03
CA ALA A 90 -2.00 -1.50 6.87
C ALA A 90 -3.44 -1.04 6.61
N ILE A 91 -4.43 -1.93 6.70
CA ILE A 91 -5.84 -1.57 6.53
C ILE A 91 -6.28 -0.55 7.58
N LEU A 92 -5.95 -0.78 8.85
CA LEU A 92 -6.34 0.11 9.93
C LEU A 92 -5.66 1.48 9.84
N VAL A 93 -4.38 1.54 9.44
CA VAL A 93 -3.70 2.81 9.15
C VAL A 93 -4.43 3.56 8.03
N ASN A 94 -4.78 2.90 6.93
CA ASN A 94 -5.51 3.52 5.83
C ASN A 94 -6.90 4.03 6.27
N VAL A 95 -7.64 3.26 7.07
CA VAL A 95 -8.92 3.69 7.66
C VAL A 95 -8.76 4.97 8.47
N GLU A 96 -7.70 5.04 9.26
CA GLU A 96 -7.44 6.17 10.15
C GLU A 96 -6.96 7.41 9.37
N VAL A 97 -6.24 7.22 8.26
CA VAL A 97 -5.97 8.28 7.28
C VAL A 97 -7.28 8.76 6.65
N ALA A 98 -8.09 7.88 6.08
CA ALA A 98 -9.36 8.21 5.42
C ALA A 98 -10.28 9.03 6.33
N LYS A 99 -10.39 8.61 7.60
CA LYS A 99 -11.14 9.31 8.64
C LYS A 99 -10.70 10.76 8.82
N ARG A 100 -9.39 11.05 8.82
CA ARG A 100 -8.90 12.45 8.94
C ARG A 100 -9.21 13.30 7.73
N PHE A 101 -9.43 12.67 6.58
CA PHE A 101 -9.92 13.35 5.37
C PHE A 101 -11.46 13.40 5.28
N GLY A 102 -12.16 13.11 6.38
CA GLY A 102 -13.63 13.12 6.44
C GLY A 102 -14.29 11.97 5.65
N LYS A 103 -13.58 10.88 5.41
CA LYS A 103 -14.07 9.71 4.66
C LYS A 103 -14.51 8.57 5.57
N THR A 104 -15.32 7.67 5.03
CA THR A 104 -15.86 6.50 5.74
C THR A 104 -14.82 5.41 5.93
N GLU A 105 -15.10 4.46 6.83
CA GLU A 105 -14.25 3.27 7.04
C GLU A 105 -14.12 2.42 5.78
N ALA A 106 -15.22 2.23 5.06
CA ALA A 106 -15.23 1.52 3.78
C ALA A 106 -14.31 2.20 2.74
N PHE A 107 -14.26 3.54 2.72
CA PHE A 107 -13.31 4.25 1.87
C PHE A 107 -11.87 3.92 2.28
N GLY A 108 -11.59 3.89 3.57
CA GLY A 108 -10.29 3.50 4.14
C GLY A 108 -9.85 2.09 3.77
N VAL A 109 -10.73 1.11 3.91
CA VAL A 109 -10.50 -0.27 3.45
C VAL A 109 -10.28 -0.29 1.94
N GLY A 110 -11.06 0.48 1.19
CA GLY A 110 -10.87 0.70 -0.24
C GLY A 110 -9.48 1.25 -0.57
N MET A 111 -8.92 2.16 0.25
CA MET A 111 -7.57 2.71 0.02
C MET A 111 -6.47 1.66 0.19
N SER A 112 -6.69 0.59 0.95
CA SER A 112 -5.70 -0.49 1.07
C SER A 112 -5.59 -1.32 -0.21
N VAL A 113 -6.67 -1.42 -0.98
CA VAL A 113 -6.71 -2.17 -2.25
C VAL A 113 -6.47 -1.24 -3.46
N PHE A 114 -7.08 -0.06 -3.43
CA PHE A 114 -7.07 0.94 -4.52
C PHE A 114 -6.31 2.21 -4.14
N GLY A 115 -5.29 2.09 -3.30
CA GLY A 115 -4.53 3.24 -2.78
C GLY A 115 -3.93 4.10 -3.88
N PHE A 116 -3.51 3.49 -5.00
CA PHE A 116 -2.97 4.19 -6.15
C PHE A 116 -3.96 5.20 -6.78
N VAL A 117 -5.28 5.05 -6.59
CA VAL A 117 -6.29 6.03 -7.04
C VAL A 117 -6.78 6.90 -5.89
N LEU A 118 -7.04 6.28 -4.74
CA LEU A 118 -7.71 6.97 -3.63
C LEU A 118 -6.78 7.93 -2.88
N TYR A 119 -5.47 7.65 -2.79
CA TYR A 119 -4.49 8.58 -2.22
C TYR A 119 -4.38 9.88 -3.04
N PRO A 120 -4.19 9.84 -4.38
CA PRO A 120 -4.27 11.04 -5.20
C PRO A 120 -5.60 11.79 -5.07
N LEU A 121 -6.72 11.06 -5.00
CA LEU A 121 -8.03 11.66 -4.86
C LEU A 121 -8.13 12.51 -3.58
N ILE A 122 -7.71 11.98 -2.43
CA ILE A 122 -7.74 12.73 -1.16
C ILE A 122 -6.62 13.77 -1.07
N GLY A 123 -5.45 13.48 -1.64
CA GLY A 123 -4.27 14.32 -1.62
C GLY A 123 -4.45 15.60 -2.45
N PHE A 124 -5.01 15.50 -3.65
CA PHE A 124 -5.20 16.65 -4.54
C PHE A 124 -6.64 17.20 -4.56
N GLY A 125 -7.62 16.44 -4.06
CA GLY A 125 -9.00 16.91 -3.95
C GLY A 125 -9.19 18.02 -2.91
N ARG A 126 -10.38 18.61 -2.84
CA ARG A 126 -10.72 19.69 -1.87
C ARG A 126 -11.01 19.18 -0.44
N TYR A 127 -10.52 18.00 -0.09
CA TYR A 127 -10.72 17.41 1.23
C TYR A 127 -9.81 18.08 2.27
N GLY A 128 -10.41 18.53 3.36
CA GLY A 128 -9.69 19.02 4.54
C GLY A 128 -9.07 17.88 5.34
N TYR A 129 -7.99 18.18 6.05
CA TYR A 129 -7.34 17.24 6.97
C TYR A 129 -7.62 17.67 8.42
N ASP A 130 -8.21 16.78 9.20
CA ASP A 130 -8.45 16.96 10.63
C ASP A 130 -7.34 16.28 11.44
N GLY A 131 -6.40 17.08 11.94
CA GLY A 131 -5.30 16.61 12.78
C GLY A 131 -5.65 16.42 14.26
N GLU A 132 -6.80 16.94 14.72
CA GLU A 132 -7.25 16.88 16.11
C GLU A 132 -8.10 15.64 16.39
N ARG A 133 -8.59 14.97 15.34
CA ARG A 133 -9.30 13.70 15.43
C ARG A 133 -8.52 12.67 16.23
N ARG A 134 -9.13 12.19 17.32
CA ARG A 134 -8.60 11.10 18.13
C ARG A 134 -8.69 9.77 17.38
N PRO A 135 -7.61 8.97 17.35
CA PRO A 135 -7.67 7.62 16.82
C PRO A 135 -8.56 6.73 17.71
N LEU A 136 -9.10 5.67 17.12
CA LEU A 136 -9.97 4.73 17.85
C LEU A 136 -9.21 3.80 18.82
N TRP A 137 -7.88 3.82 18.82
CA TRP A 137 -7.00 2.92 19.59
C TRP A 137 -5.62 3.53 19.83
#